data_AF-A0A2S8GNU1-F1
#
_entry.id   AF-A0A2S8GNU1-F1
#
_cell.length_a   1.000
_cell.length_b   1.000
_cell.length_c   1.000
_cell.angle_alpha   90.00
_cell.angle_beta   90.00
_cell.angle_gamma   90.00
#
_symmetry.space_group_name_H-M   'P 1'
#
loop_
_entity.id
_entity.type
_entity.pdbx_description
1 polymer ?
#
loop_
_entity_poly.entity_id
_entity_poly.type
_entity_poly.pdbx_seq_one_letter_code
_entity_poly.pdbx_strand_id
1 'polypeptide(L)'
;MTADVENVIDETSAKAGRRKWPSWMRLPSFKFCCVTTLLVCLAYLVWIIMDAQYQQTVFVMRYSTGLLQLDPSPAMVGTGMWDMMWDGVRSWDSLGPRLLLFYLLAIVAVLSSLLMLVQFAHRATIRGMLMVVLVLSVWLSLWVSYDQLNEWAALRRVNIALPRFEAVAKSLSQQWPTENGTLPEAGQFYADPAKRPNLLLLRGREGYPAHEDFGFIIERSDLGAIRFELSGAIGCNIEFHPDGSRPTSYSTRLSGSKATMREAIPLKEHWYLVRYGG
;
A
#
# COMPACT_ATOMS: atom_id res chain seq x y z
N MET A 1 25.42 -60.41 -2.56
CA MET A 1 25.88 -59.01 -2.65
C MET A 1 24.75 -57.97 -2.60
N THR A 2 23.49 -58.36 -2.38
CA THR A 2 22.35 -57.43 -2.23
C THR A 2 21.93 -57.20 -0.77
N ALA A 3 22.25 -58.12 0.16
CA ALA A 3 21.88 -58.01 1.57
C ALA A 3 22.72 -57.00 2.39
N ASP A 4 23.94 -56.67 1.95
CA ASP A 4 24.80 -55.71 2.66
C ASP A 4 24.42 -54.25 2.40
N VAL A 5 23.72 -53.95 1.30
CA VAL A 5 23.32 -52.56 0.97
C VAL A 5 22.10 -52.13 1.78
N GLU A 6 21.15 -53.03 2.06
CA GLU A 6 19.99 -52.72 2.91
C GLU A 6 20.38 -52.44 4.36
N ASN A 7 21.33 -53.18 4.94
CA ASN A 7 21.80 -52.95 6.31
C ASN A 7 22.54 -51.61 6.49
N VAL A 8 23.26 -51.14 5.46
CA VAL A 8 23.98 -49.86 5.52
C VAL A 8 23.01 -48.66 5.44
N ILE A 9 21.91 -48.80 4.70
CA ILE A 9 20.86 -47.75 4.63
C ILE A 9 20.09 -47.67 5.96
N ASP A 10 19.85 -48.79 6.62
CA ASP A 10 19.14 -48.81 7.91
C ASP A 10 19.99 -48.29 9.07
N GLU A 11 21.30 -48.58 9.10
CA GLU A 11 22.21 -48.05 10.12
C GLU A 11 22.46 -46.53 9.96
N THR A 12 22.45 -46.01 8.74
CA THR A 12 22.60 -44.55 8.50
C THR A 12 21.30 -43.79 8.83
N SER A 13 20.14 -44.40 8.61
CA SER A 13 18.84 -43.88 9.05
C SER A 13 18.71 -43.85 10.58
N ALA A 14 19.18 -44.88 11.28
CA ALA A 14 19.14 -44.96 12.74
C ALA A 14 20.15 -44.01 13.43
N LYS A 15 21.30 -43.71 12.81
CA LYS A 15 22.34 -42.80 13.32
C LYS A 15 22.15 -41.33 12.94
N ALA A 16 21.11 -40.98 12.17
CA ALA A 16 20.58 -39.62 12.12
C ALA A 16 19.88 -39.20 13.45
N GLY A 17 20.30 -39.79 14.57
CA GLY A 17 20.78 -39.06 15.73
C GLY A 17 20.15 -37.69 15.91
N ARG A 18 19.08 -37.64 16.72
CA ARG A 18 18.49 -36.41 17.27
C ARG A 18 19.63 -35.53 17.78
N ARG A 19 20.11 -34.59 16.96
CA ARG A 19 21.10 -33.57 17.36
C ARG A 19 20.50 -32.83 18.55
N LYS A 20 21.01 -33.13 19.74
CA LYS A 20 20.61 -32.46 20.97
C LYS A 20 21.21 -31.07 20.90
N TRP A 21 20.34 -30.06 20.81
CA TRP A 21 20.75 -28.67 20.84
C TRP A 21 21.51 -28.35 22.16
N PRO A 22 22.46 -27.41 22.14
CA PRO A 22 23.11 -26.96 23.35
C PRO A 22 22.08 -26.47 24.37
N SER A 23 22.28 -26.80 25.65
CA SER A 23 21.32 -26.49 26.73
C SER A 23 21.07 -24.99 26.94
N TRP A 24 21.99 -24.13 26.49
CA TRP A 24 21.85 -22.68 26.51
C TRP A 24 20.96 -22.13 25.38
N MET A 25 20.70 -22.92 24.33
CA MET A 25 19.89 -22.52 23.18
C MET A 25 18.45 -23.03 23.33
N ARG A 26 17.67 -22.39 24.21
CA ARG A 26 16.24 -22.67 24.36
C ARG A 26 15.48 -21.98 23.21
N LEU A 27 15.29 -22.71 22.11
CA LEU A 27 14.44 -22.24 21.02
C LEU A 27 12.98 -22.09 21.50
N PRO A 28 12.24 -21.06 21.01
CA PRO A 28 10.82 -20.95 21.27
C PRO A 28 10.08 -22.18 20.76
N SER A 29 8.97 -22.55 21.42
CA SER A 29 8.20 -23.72 20.99
C SER A 29 7.70 -23.57 19.55
N PHE A 30 7.63 -24.68 18.82
CA PHE A 30 7.08 -24.71 17.46
C PHE A 30 5.69 -24.06 17.37
N LYS A 31 4.81 -24.35 18.34
CA LYS A 31 3.47 -23.76 18.43
C LYS A 31 3.52 -22.24 18.56
N PHE A 32 4.44 -21.72 19.35
CA PHE A 32 4.62 -20.27 19.51
C PHE A 32 5.00 -19.64 18.16
N CYS A 33 5.97 -20.20 17.43
CA CYS A 33 6.37 -19.69 16.12
C CYS A 33 5.20 -19.67 15.12
N CYS A 34 4.40 -20.73 15.08
CA CYS A 34 3.21 -20.78 14.22
C CYS A 34 2.19 -19.70 14.58
N VAL A 35 1.84 -19.58 15.87
CA VAL A 35 0.87 -18.59 16.35
C VAL A 35 1.36 -17.17 16.07
N THR A 36 2.63 -16.88 16.34
CA THR A 36 3.23 -15.58 16.03
C THR A 36 3.14 -15.26 14.54
N THR A 37 3.46 -16.23 13.66
CA THR A 37 3.38 -16.01 12.20
C THR A 37 1.95 -15.71 11.77
N LEU A 38 0.97 -16.50 12.26
CA LEU A 38 -0.44 -16.29 11.95
C LEU A 38 -0.96 -14.93 12.45
N LEU A 39 -0.56 -14.51 13.65
CA LEU A 39 -0.90 -13.19 14.19
C LEU A 39 -0.30 -12.06 13.34
N VAL A 40 0.92 -12.21 12.82
CA VAL A 40 1.51 -11.24 11.91
C VAL A 40 0.76 -11.19 10.58
N CYS A 41 0.37 -12.33 10.00
CA CYS A 41 -0.46 -12.36 8.79
C CYS A 41 -1.80 -11.66 9.01
N LEU A 42 -2.45 -11.91 10.16
CA LEU A 42 -3.69 -11.24 10.53
C LEU A 42 -3.51 -9.73 10.70
N ALA A 43 -2.42 -9.30 11.34
CA ALA A 43 -2.09 -7.89 11.50
C ALA A 43 -1.92 -7.21 10.12
N TYR A 44 -1.23 -7.83 9.18
CA TYR A 44 -1.12 -7.31 7.81
C TYR A 44 -2.48 -7.22 7.11
N LEU A 45 -3.31 -8.26 7.21
CA LEU A 45 -4.64 -8.27 6.60
C LEU A 45 -5.51 -7.14 7.14
N VAL A 46 -5.54 -6.97 8.47
CA VAL A 46 -6.27 -5.87 9.12
C VAL A 46 -5.72 -4.51 8.66
N TRP A 47 -4.40 -4.39 8.55
CA TRP A 47 -3.76 -3.14 8.14
C TRP A 47 -4.09 -2.75 6.70
N ILE A 48 -4.02 -3.71 5.75
CA ILE A 48 -4.41 -3.51 4.34
C ILE A 48 -5.85 -2.99 4.24
N ILE A 49 -6.75 -3.55 5.04
CA ILE A 49 -8.18 -3.22 5.00
C ILE A 49 -8.44 -1.84 5.63
N MET A 50 -7.84 -1.57 6.79
CA MET A 50 -8.24 -0.47 7.65
C MET A 50 -7.48 0.83 7.41
N ASP A 51 -6.25 0.78 6.90
CA ASP A 51 -5.40 1.97 6.76
C ASP A 51 -5.19 2.33 5.28
N ALA A 52 -5.62 3.54 4.89
CA ALA A 52 -5.39 4.08 3.57
C ALA A 52 -3.90 4.22 3.23
N GLN A 53 -3.04 4.45 4.21
CA GLN A 53 -1.62 4.73 4.00
C GLN A 53 -0.78 3.46 3.98
N TYR A 54 -1.39 2.27 4.08
CA TYR A 54 -0.66 1.02 3.90
C TYR A 54 0.07 0.99 2.55
N GLN A 55 -0.57 1.42 1.47
CA GLN A 55 0.04 1.50 0.14
C GLN A 55 1.20 2.50 0.07
N GLN A 56 1.06 3.66 0.72
CA GLN A 56 2.16 4.64 0.86
C GLN A 56 3.35 4.03 1.63
N THR A 57 3.07 3.28 2.70
CA THR A 57 4.10 2.58 3.48
C THR A 57 4.83 1.55 2.63
N VAL A 58 4.10 0.75 1.84
CA VAL A 58 4.69 -0.23 0.92
C VAL A 58 5.50 0.45 -0.18
N PHE A 59 5.01 1.57 -0.72
CA PHE A 59 5.71 2.35 -1.73
C PHE A 59 7.05 2.89 -1.21
N VAL A 60 7.04 3.53 -0.04
CA VAL A 60 8.26 4.06 0.60
C VAL A 60 9.22 2.94 0.99
N MET A 61 8.71 1.80 1.45
CA MET A 61 9.53 0.61 1.69
C MET A 61 10.21 0.14 0.40
N ARG A 62 9.47 -0.01 -0.71
CA ARG A 62 10.04 -0.43 -2.00
C ARG A 62 11.06 0.57 -2.51
N TYR A 63 10.81 1.86 -2.35
CA TYR A 63 11.76 2.90 -2.74
C TYR A 63 13.02 2.87 -1.87
N SER A 64 12.88 2.84 -0.55
CA SER A 64 14.03 2.84 0.39
C SER A 64 14.89 1.58 0.29
N THR A 65 14.32 0.45 -0.12
CA THR A 65 15.04 -0.80 -0.40
C THR A 65 15.62 -0.87 -1.81
N GLY A 66 15.35 0.12 -2.67
CA GLY A 66 15.79 0.15 -4.06
C GLY A 66 15.02 -0.79 -4.99
N LEU A 67 13.94 -1.41 -4.51
CA LEU A 67 13.05 -2.26 -5.31
C LEU A 67 12.17 -1.43 -6.28
N LEU A 68 12.00 -0.14 -6.01
CA LEU A 68 11.35 0.81 -6.89
C LEU A 68 12.29 2.00 -7.13
N GLN A 69 12.58 2.28 -8.39
CA GLN A 69 13.26 3.49 -8.80
C GLN A 69 12.22 4.44 -9.37
N LEU A 70 12.23 5.68 -8.90
CA LEU A 70 11.43 6.76 -9.46
C LEU A 70 12.37 7.66 -10.22
N ASP A 71 12.11 7.85 -11.50
CA ASP A 71 12.75 8.91 -12.29
C ASP A 71 11.83 10.13 -12.21
N PRO A 72 12.12 11.11 -11.33
CA PRO A 72 11.27 12.29 -11.23
C PRO A 72 11.34 13.08 -12.53
N SER A 73 10.18 13.50 -13.03
CA SER A 73 10.16 14.33 -14.24
C SER A 73 10.93 15.64 -13.99
N PRO A 74 11.71 16.15 -14.96
CA PRO A 74 12.45 17.40 -14.81
C PRO A 74 11.57 18.60 -14.41
N ALA A 75 10.32 18.60 -14.88
CA ALA A 75 9.32 19.61 -14.54
C ALA A 75 8.92 19.59 -13.06
N MET A 76 8.90 18.41 -12.43
CA MET A 76 8.54 18.26 -11.01
C MET A 76 9.71 18.61 -10.07
N VAL A 77 10.94 18.32 -10.51
CA VAL A 77 12.16 18.75 -9.80
C VAL A 77 12.31 20.27 -9.88
N GLY A 78 12.15 20.85 -11.08
CA GLY A 78 12.32 22.29 -11.29
C GLY A 78 11.31 23.19 -10.57
N THR A 79 10.17 22.65 -10.12
CA THR A 79 9.16 23.38 -9.34
C THR A 79 9.34 23.24 -7.83
N GLY A 80 10.30 22.45 -7.35
CA GLY A 80 10.43 22.11 -5.93
C GLY A 80 9.29 21.24 -5.39
N MET A 81 8.38 20.79 -6.26
CA MET A 81 7.27 19.92 -5.84
C MET A 81 7.74 18.52 -5.51
N TRP A 82 8.79 18.04 -6.17
CA TRP A 82 9.42 16.78 -5.77
C TRP A 82 9.85 16.85 -4.31
N ASP A 83 10.55 17.91 -3.92
CA ASP A 83 11.01 18.09 -2.53
C ASP A 83 9.82 18.28 -1.58
N MET A 84 8.77 19.03 -1.95
CA MET A 84 7.58 19.15 -1.11
C MET A 84 6.82 17.83 -0.91
N MET A 85 6.62 17.05 -1.97
CA MET A 85 5.98 15.74 -1.90
C MET A 85 6.87 14.76 -1.13
N TRP A 86 8.17 14.79 -1.38
CA TRP A 86 9.13 13.88 -0.78
C TRP A 86 9.39 14.19 0.69
N ASP A 87 9.51 15.46 1.07
CA ASP A 87 9.65 15.90 2.46
C ASP A 87 8.36 15.64 3.24
N GLY A 88 7.19 15.81 2.61
CA GLY A 88 5.91 15.40 3.18
C GLY A 88 5.87 13.90 3.48
N VAL A 89 6.27 13.07 2.52
CA VAL A 89 6.40 11.61 2.62
C VAL A 89 7.45 11.18 3.65
N ARG A 90 8.55 11.92 3.76
CA ARG A 90 9.69 11.63 4.64
C ARG A 90 9.51 12.19 6.05
N SER A 91 8.47 12.99 6.30
CA SER A 91 8.18 13.47 7.66
C SER A 91 8.01 12.28 8.60
N TRP A 92 9.07 12.03 9.38
CA TRP A 92 9.16 10.88 10.30
C TRP A 92 8.06 10.92 11.35
N ASP A 93 7.52 12.10 11.63
CA ASP A 93 6.54 12.36 12.68
C ASP A 93 5.24 11.58 12.52
N SER A 94 4.96 11.03 11.33
CA SER A 94 3.68 10.37 11.05
C SER A 94 3.80 9.06 10.27
N LEU A 95 4.62 9.01 9.21
CA LEU A 95 4.85 7.76 8.46
C LEU A 95 5.93 6.88 9.11
N GLY A 96 6.86 7.48 9.87
CA GLY A 96 7.98 6.78 10.52
C GLY A 96 7.55 5.62 11.44
N PRO A 97 6.60 5.81 12.37
CA PRO A 97 6.09 4.73 13.21
C PRO A 97 5.46 3.58 12.41
N ARG A 98 4.79 3.90 11.29
CA ARG A 98 4.19 2.90 10.38
C ARG A 98 5.27 2.11 9.67
N LEU A 99 6.26 2.76 9.08
CA LEU A 99 7.40 2.07 8.47
C LEU A 99 8.12 1.16 9.48
N LEU A 100 8.37 1.67 10.69
CA LEU A 100 9.00 0.89 11.75
C LEU A 100 8.15 -0.33 12.13
N LEU A 101 6.84 -0.16 12.31
CA LEU A 101 5.91 -1.27 12.57
C LEU A 101 5.92 -2.30 11.44
N PHE A 102 5.93 -1.84 10.19
CA PHE A 102 6.02 -2.70 9.00
C PHE A 102 7.30 -3.54 9.04
N TYR A 103 8.46 -2.92 9.25
CA TYR A 103 9.73 -3.63 9.33
C TYR A 103 9.79 -4.59 10.52
N LEU A 104 9.27 -4.21 11.69
CA LEU A 104 9.21 -5.09 12.85
C LEU A 104 8.33 -6.32 12.58
N LEU A 105 7.14 -6.13 12.00
CA LEU A 105 6.26 -7.23 11.63
C LEU A 105 6.92 -8.15 10.60
N ALA A 106 7.59 -7.58 9.58
CA ALA A 106 8.31 -8.36 8.58
C ALA A 106 9.45 -9.20 9.20
N ILE A 107 10.27 -8.61 10.08
CA ILE A 107 11.36 -9.31 10.78
C ILE A 107 10.79 -10.44 11.65
N VAL A 108 9.75 -10.16 12.43
CA VAL A 108 9.12 -11.18 13.29
C VAL A 108 8.53 -12.30 12.45
N ALA A 109 7.85 -12.01 11.34
CA ALA A 109 7.33 -13.01 10.41
C ALA A 109 8.44 -13.89 9.83
N VAL A 110 9.52 -13.29 9.33
CA VAL A 110 10.64 -14.02 8.73
C VAL A 110 11.35 -14.88 9.76
N LEU A 111 11.70 -14.32 10.93
CA LEU A 111 12.37 -15.06 11.99
C LEU A 111 11.51 -16.20 12.52
N SER A 112 10.23 -15.96 12.79
CA SER A 112 9.32 -17.02 13.26
C SER A 112 9.11 -18.12 12.22
N SER A 113 8.99 -17.77 10.93
CA SER A 113 8.88 -18.74 9.83
C SER A 113 10.15 -19.57 9.65
N LEU A 114 11.34 -18.95 9.70
CA LEU A 114 12.61 -19.65 9.60
C LEU A 114 12.84 -20.59 10.79
N LEU A 115 12.57 -20.13 12.02
CA LEU A 115 12.66 -20.97 13.22
C LEU A 115 11.68 -22.14 13.16
N MET A 116 10.47 -21.93 12.64
CA MET A 116 9.49 -22.99 12.41
C MET A 116 10.02 -24.04 11.42
N LEU A 117 10.62 -23.62 10.30
CA LEU A 117 11.19 -24.53 9.30
C LEU A 117 12.39 -25.32 9.84
N VAL A 118 13.29 -24.67 10.59
CA VAL A 118 14.44 -25.34 11.24
C VAL A 118 13.95 -26.37 12.25
N GLN A 119 12.96 -26.04 13.07
CA GLN A 119 12.38 -26.97 14.03
C GLN A 119 11.68 -28.15 13.35
N PHE A 120 10.98 -27.91 12.24
CA PHE A 120 10.36 -28.95 11.44
C PHE A 120 11.40 -29.90 10.83
N ALA A 121 12.48 -29.37 10.25
CA ALA A 121 13.58 -30.18 9.71
C ALA A 121 14.26 -31.05 10.78
N HIS A 122 14.35 -30.56 12.02
CA HIS A 122 14.91 -31.34 13.14
C HIS A 122 13.95 -32.37 13.73
N ARG A 123 12.64 -32.13 13.69
CA ARG A 123 11.61 -32.98 14.29
C ARG A 123 10.42 -33.09 13.36
N ALA A 124 10.59 -33.85 12.29
CA ALA A 124 9.53 -34.15 11.35
C ALA A 124 8.42 -34.93 12.07
N THR A 125 7.34 -34.22 12.40
CA THR A 125 6.12 -34.81 12.97
C THR A 125 4.95 -34.45 12.06
N ILE A 126 3.96 -35.32 11.96
CA ILE A 126 2.77 -35.10 11.13
C ILE A 126 2.06 -33.79 11.53
N ARG A 127 1.94 -33.52 12.84
CA ARG A 127 1.38 -32.26 13.36
C ARG A 127 2.20 -31.04 12.93
N GLY A 128 3.52 -31.15 12.95
CA GLY A 128 4.41 -30.08 12.47
C GLY A 128 4.25 -29.82 10.97
N MET A 129 4.16 -30.88 10.17
CA MET A 129 3.94 -30.78 8.72
C MET A 129 2.62 -30.06 8.40
N LEU A 130 1.53 -30.44 9.06
CA LEU A 130 0.22 -29.79 8.86
C LEU A 130 0.27 -28.30 9.19
N MET A 131 0.96 -27.90 10.26
CA MET A 131 1.10 -26.49 10.65
C MET A 131 1.97 -25.69 9.68
N VAL A 132 3.07 -26.26 9.19
CA VAL A 132 3.91 -25.60 8.17
C VAL A 132 3.11 -25.40 6.89
N VAL A 133 2.40 -26.44 6.43
CA VAL A 133 1.55 -26.34 5.24
C VAL A 133 0.47 -25.27 5.45
N LEU A 134 -0.19 -25.23 6.60
CA LEU A 134 -1.19 -24.21 6.90
C LEU A 134 -0.62 -22.79 6.87
N VAL A 135 0.54 -22.54 7.50
CA VAL A 135 1.20 -21.23 7.49
C VAL A 135 1.61 -20.83 6.08
N LEU A 136 2.19 -21.75 5.31
CA LEU A 136 2.56 -21.49 3.91
C LEU A 136 1.33 -21.18 3.06
N SER A 137 0.24 -21.94 3.21
CA SER A 137 -1.02 -21.69 2.52
C SER A 137 -1.60 -20.31 2.86
N VAL A 138 -1.48 -19.85 4.11
CA VAL A 138 -1.90 -18.50 4.51
C VAL A 138 -1.05 -17.43 3.83
N TRP A 139 0.28 -17.58 3.83
CA TRP A 139 1.17 -16.64 3.14
C TRP A 139 0.91 -16.58 1.64
N LEU A 140 0.76 -17.74 1.00
CA LEU A 140 0.47 -17.82 -0.43
C LEU A 140 -0.89 -17.25 -0.76
N SER A 141 -1.90 -17.52 0.07
CA SER A 141 -3.23 -16.93 -0.08
C SER A 141 -3.18 -15.41 0.03
N LEU A 142 -2.49 -14.88 1.04
CA LEU A 142 -2.32 -13.43 1.22
C LEU A 142 -1.57 -12.80 0.05
N TRP A 143 -0.53 -13.46 -0.47
CA TRP A 143 0.23 -12.99 -1.62
C TRP A 143 -0.61 -12.96 -2.90
N VAL A 144 -1.31 -14.06 -3.22
CA VAL A 144 -2.12 -14.18 -4.45
C VAL A 144 -3.34 -13.26 -4.40
N SER A 145 -3.96 -13.08 -3.23
CA SER A 145 -5.13 -12.21 -3.07
C SER A 145 -4.79 -10.76 -2.78
N TYR A 146 -3.51 -10.39 -2.70
CA TYR A 146 -3.06 -9.07 -2.27
C TYR A 146 -3.67 -7.94 -3.10
N ASP A 147 -3.58 -8.03 -4.43
CA ASP A 147 -4.05 -6.96 -5.32
C ASP A 147 -5.57 -6.79 -5.22
N GLN A 148 -6.31 -7.91 -5.19
CA GLN A 148 -7.77 -7.92 -5.04
C GLN A 148 -8.20 -7.36 -3.68
N LEU A 149 -7.51 -7.73 -2.60
CA LEU A 149 -7.79 -7.25 -1.25
C LEU A 149 -7.52 -5.75 -1.16
N ASN A 150 -6.40 -5.30 -1.72
CA ASN A 150 -6.03 -3.90 -1.72
C ASN A 150 -7.03 -3.06 -2.53
N GLU A 151 -7.48 -3.56 -3.68
CA GLU A 151 -8.50 -2.92 -4.50
C GLU A 151 -9.84 -2.81 -3.78
N TRP A 152 -10.33 -3.92 -3.22
CA TRP A 152 -11.55 -3.93 -2.45
C TRP A 152 -11.47 -2.96 -1.26
N ALA A 153 -10.34 -2.94 -0.55
CA ALA A 153 -10.13 -2.06 0.57
C ALA A 153 -10.08 -0.58 0.15
N ALA A 154 -9.43 -0.26 -0.98
CA ALA A 154 -9.39 1.08 -1.54
C ALA A 154 -10.81 1.55 -1.91
N LEU A 155 -11.58 0.74 -2.66
CA LEU A 155 -12.98 1.02 -3.00
C LEU A 155 -13.83 1.26 -1.76
N ARG A 156 -13.69 0.41 -0.73
CA ARG A 156 -14.42 0.58 0.54
C ARG A 156 -14.10 1.92 1.19
N ARG A 157 -12.81 2.28 1.32
CA ARG A 157 -12.39 3.54 1.95
C ARG A 157 -12.85 4.76 1.13
N VAL A 158 -12.74 4.69 -0.19
CA VAL A 158 -13.22 5.72 -1.11
C VAL A 158 -14.73 5.95 -0.96
N ASN A 159 -15.52 4.88 -0.91
CA ASN A 159 -16.98 5.00 -0.72
C ASN A 159 -17.34 5.67 0.61
N ILE A 160 -16.60 5.38 1.69
CA ILE A 160 -16.78 6.03 2.99
C ILE A 160 -16.43 7.52 2.93
N ALA A 161 -15.37 7.88 2.20
CA ALA A 161 -14.89 9.25 2.09
C ALA A 161 -15.64 10.09 1.04
N LEU A 162 -16.36 9.46 0.12
CA LEU A 162 -17.03 10.10 -1.03
C LEU A 162 -17.85 11.36 -0.67
N PRO A 163 -18.64 11.40 0.42
CA PRO A 163 -19.40 12.60 0.78
C PRO A 163 -18.53 13.86 0.99
N ARG A 164 -17.29 13.70 1.48
CA ARG A 164 -16.34 14.83 1.63
C ARG A 164 -15.89 15.35 0.27
N PHE A 165 -15.58 14.45 -0.66
CA PHE A 165 -15.25 14.81 -2.04
C PHE A 165 -16.44 15.49 -2.73
N GLU A 166 -17.67 15.03 -2.50
CA GLU A 166 -18.89 15.65 -3.03
C GLU A 166 -19.06 17.10 -2.57
N ALA A 167 -18.83 17.37 -1.29
CA ALA A 167 -18.92 18.73 -0.74
C ALA A 167 -17.91 19.67 -1.42
N VAL A 168 -16.66 19.22 -1.61
CA VAL A 168 -15.61 20.01 -2.27
C VAL A 168 -15.92 20.22 -3.74
N ALA A 169 -16.26 19.16 -4.48
CA ALA A 169 -16.60 19.26 -5.90
C ALA A 169 -17.78 20.19 -6.16
N LYS A 170 -18.81 20.16 -5.30
CA LYS A 170 -19.94 21.08 -5.40
C LYS A 170 -19.49 22.54 -5.31
N SER A 171 -18.62 22.86 -4.34
CA SER A 171 -18.06 24.22 -4.20
C SER A 171 -17.23 24.62 -5.42
N LEU A 172 -16.33 23.75 -5.86
CA LEU A 172 -15.43 24.00 -7.01
C LEU A 172 -16.16 24.08 -8.36
N SER A 173 -17.29 23.38 -8.50
CA SER A 173 -18.12 23.42 -9.71
C SER A 173 -18.85 24.76 -9.86
N GLN A 174 -19.23 25.38 -8.73
CA GLN A 174 -19.88 26.69 -8.72
C GLN A 174 -18.87 27.81 -8.98
N GLN A 175 -17.71 27.75 -8.32
CA GLN A 175 -16.68 28.75 -8.46
C GLN A 175 -15.31 28.12 -8.29
N TRP A 176 -14.48 28.24 -9.33
CA TRP A 176 -13.09 27.83 -9.23
C TRP A 176 -12.25 28.95 -8.61
N PRO A 177 -11.51 28.69 -7.53
CA PRO A 177 -10.69 29.71 -6.89
C PRO A 177 -9.58 30.24 -7.81
N THR A 178 -9.37 31.55 -7.76
CA THR A 178 -8.26 32.24 -8.44
C THR A 178 -7.19 32.74 -7.47
N GLU A 179 -7.44 32.63 -6.16
CA GLU A 179 -6.52 33.06 -5.09
C GLU A 179 -6.34 31.91 -4.10
N ASN A 180 -5.25 31.95 -3.33
CA ASN A 180 -5.00 30.99 -2.26
C ASN A 180 -6.11 31.06 -1.22
N GLY A 181 -6.44 29.92 -0.60
CA GLY A 181 -7.52 29.88 0.39
C GLY A 181 -7.61 28.56 1.12
N THR A 182 -8.81 28.27 1.63
CA THR A 182 -9.12 27.02 2.34
C THR A 182 -10.41 26.44 1.78
N LEU A 183 -10.37 25.16 1.41
CA LEU A 183 -11.55 24.39 1.03
C LEU A 183 -12.14 23.70 2.27
N PRO A 184 -13.48 23.68 2.41
CA PRO A 184 -14.12 22.82 3.40
C PRO A 184 -13.65 21.37 3.21
N GLU A 185 -13.39 20.62 4.28
CA GLU A 185 -12.91 19.23 4.26
C GLU A 185 -11.48 18.99 3.73
N ALA A 186 -11.01 19.75 2.73
CA ALA A 186 -9.72 19.53 2.06
C ALA A 186 -8.58 20.42 2.60
N GLY A 187 -8.89 21.47 3.37
CA GLY A 187 -7.89 22.31 4.01
C GLY A 187 -7.32 23.41 3.11
N GLN A 188 -6.14 23.93 3.47
CA GLN A 188 -5.51 25.05 2.77
C GLN A 188 -5.04 24.64 1.36
N PHE A 189 -5.13 25.54 0.40
CA PHE A 189 -4.67 25.33 -0.96
C PHE A 189 -3.98 26.56 -1.56
N TYR A 190 -3.15 26.30 -2.57
CA TYR A 190 -2.52 27.29 -3.42
C TYR A 190 -3.13 27.27 -4.82
N ALA A 191 -3.40 28.45 -5.37
CA ALA A 191 -3.86 28.66 -6.73
C ALA A 191 -2.85 29.55 -7.49
N ASP A 192 -2.53 29.16 -8.73
CA ASP A 192 -1.73 29.99 -9.64
C ASP A 192 -2.52 30.17 -10.94
N PRO A 193 -3.47 31.13 -10.99
CA PRO A 193 -4.34 31.29 -12.16
C PRO A 193 -3.58 31.72 -13.42
N ALA A 194 -2.42 32.37 -13.27
CA ALA A 194 -1.64 32.88 -14.39
C ALA A 194 -0.92 31.75 -15.14
N LYS A 195 -0.37 30.76 -14.41
CA LYS A 195 0.34 29.64 -15.02
C LYS A 195 -0.53 28.39 -15.16
N ARG A 196 -1.47 28.17 -14.24
CA ARG A 196 -2.23 26.92 -14.09
C ARG A 196 -3.68 27.19 -13.59
N PRO A 197 -4.55 27.80 -14.43
CA PRO A 197 -5.89 28.26 -14.04
C PRO A 197 -6.87 27.18 -13.56
N ASN A 198 -6.55 25.90 -13.77
CA ASN A 198 -7.40 24.76 -13.46
C ASN A 198 -6.70 23.76 -12.52
N LEU A 199 -5.69 24.19 -11.76
CA LEU A 199 -4.97 23.36 -10.80
C LEU A 199 -4.98 24.03 -9.42
N LEU A 200 -5.32 23.26 -8.39
CA LEU A 200 -5.13 23.64 -6.99
C LEU A 200 -4.13 22.67 -6.35
N LEU A 201 -3.21 23.22 -5.55
CA LEU A 201 -2.23 22.45 -4.78
C LEU A 201 -2.59 22.54 -3.31
N LEU A 202 -3.00 21.42 -2.70
CA LEU A 202 -3.30 21.38 -1.26
C LEU A 202 -2.01 21.52 -0.44
N ARG A 203 -2.06 22.38 0.59
CA ARG A 203 -0.93 22.66 1.47
C ARG A 203 -0.86 21.58 2.54
N GLY A 204 -0.09 20.53 2.23
CA GLY A 204 0.23 19.48 3.18
C GLY A 204 -0.95 18.58 3.50
N ARG A 205 -0.65 17.38 4.00
CA ARG A 205 -1.63 16.59 4.73
C ARG A 205 -1.47 16.95 6.20
N GLU A 206 -2.53 17.34 6.88
CA GLU A 206 -2.52 17.40 8.36
C GLU A 206 -2.52 15.96 8.90
N GLY A 207 -1.37 15.29 8.77
CA GLY A 207 -1.15 13.91 9.17
C GLY A 207 -1.44 12.87 8.09
N TYR A 208 -1.36 11.62 8.50
CA TYR A 208 -1.58 10.44 7.65
C TYR A 208 -2.84 9.75 8.15
N PRO A 209 -4.04 10.11 7.65
CA PRO A 209 -5.27 9.56 8.18
C PRO A 209 -5.35 8.06 7.96
N ALA A 210 -5.98 7.34 8.89
CA ALA A 210 -6.30 5.92 8.69
C ALA A 210 -7.35 5.74 7.57
N HIS A 211 -8.15 6.77 7.32
CA HIS A 211 -9.15 6.82 6.24
C HIS A 211 -8.56 7.45 4.97
N GLU A 212 -9.22 7.20 3.83
CA GLU A 212 -8.84 7.85 2.57
C GLU A 212 -9.15 9.35 2.63
N ASP A 213 -8.26 10.15 2.06
CA ASP A 213 -8.32 11.61 2.10
C ASP A 213 -7.77 12.23 0.81
N PHE A 214 -7.84 13.55 0.72
CA PHE A 214 -7.32 14.30 -0.41
C PHE A 214 -5.80 14.15 -0.54
N GLY A 215 -5.34 13.89 -1.76
CA GLY A 215 -3.94 14.00 -2.17
C GLY A 215 -3.49 15.46 -2.27
N PHE A 216 -2.40 15.72 -2.97
CA PHE A 216 -1.88 17.10 -3.08
C PHE A 216 -2.55 17.89 -4.21
N ILE A 217 -3.18 17.20 -5.14
CA ILE A 217 -3.59 17.79 -6.41
C ILE A 217 -5.11 17.70 -6.58
N ILE A 218 -5.71 18.85 -6.92
CA ILE A 218 -7.06 18.94 -7.46
C ILE A 218 -6.98 19.60 -8.83
N GLU A 219 -7.45 18.91 -9.87
CA GLU A 219 -7.40 19.40 -11.26
C GLU A 219 -8.81 19.50 -11.86
N ARG A 220 -9.05 20.57 -12.63
CA ARG A 220 -10.24 20.72 -13.46
C ARG A 220 -9.91 20.54 -14.95
N SER A 221 -10.73 19.76 -15.64
CA SER A 221 -10.70 19.65 -17.10
C SER A 221 -11.38 20.86 -17.76
N ASP A 222 -11.09 21.10 -19.03
CA ASP A 222 -11.79 22.15 -19.79
C ASP A 222 -13.29 21.83 -19.98
N LEU A 223 -13.68 20.55 -19.83
CA LEU A 223 -15.07 20.09 -19.87
C LEU A 223 -15.75 20.11 -18.49
N GLY A 224 -15.11 20.67 -17.47
CA GLY A 224 -15.69 20.82 -16.13
C GLY A 224 -15.53 19.61 -15.21
N ALA A 225 -15.04 18.47 -15.67
CA ALA A 225 -14.69 17.35 -14.79
C ALA A 225 -13.63 17.76 -13.75
N ILE A 226 -13.79 17.33 -12.50
CA ILE A 226 -12.91 17.64 -11.38
C ILE A 226 -12.27 16.34 -10.89
N ARG A 227 -10.95 16.36 -10.72
CA ARG A 227 -10.14 15.21 -10.33
C ARG A 227 -9.46 15.50 -9.01
N PHE A 228 -9.62 14.58 -8.06
CA PHE A 228 -8.96 14.60 -6.77
C PHE A 228 -7.96 13.46 -6.74
N GLU A 229 -6.69 13.78 -6.58
CA GLU A 229 -5.68 12.78 -6.27
C GLU A 229 -6.03 12.11 -4.93
N LEU A 230 -5.84 10.80 -4.81
CA LEU A 230 -6.04 10.10 -3.55
C LEU A 230 -4.78 10.06 -2.69
N SER A 231 -4.96 10.25 -1.38
CA SER A 231 -3.85 10.27 -0.44
C SER A 231 -3.18 8.89 -0.29
N GLY A 232 -3.99 7.84 -0.20
CA GLY A 232 -3.60 6.48 0.11
C GLY A 232 -3.39 5.61 -1.12
N ALA A 233 -3.89 6.02 -2.29
CA ALA A 233 -3.84 5.21 -3.50
C ALA A 233 -3.10 5.95 -4.63
N ILE A 234 -1.79 5.71 -4.73
CA ILE A 234 -0.94 6.32 -5.76
C ILE A 234 -1.46 5.97 -7.16
N GLY A 235 -1.53 6.98 -8.04
CA GLY A 235 -2.02 6.81 -9.41
C GLY A 235 -3.54 6.60 -9.51
N CYS A 236 -4.27 6.73 -8.41
CA CYS A 236 -5.72 6.67 -8.38
C CYS A 236 -6.30 8.06 -8.08
N ASN A 237 -7.34 8.43 -8.81
CA ASN A 237 -8.08 9.66 -8.62
C ASN A 237 -9.55 9.35 -8.33
N ILE A 238 -10.18 10.14 -7.49
CA ILE A 238 -11.65 10.26 -7.50
C ILE A 238 -12.00 11.38 -8.48
N GLU A 239 -12.90 11.10 -9.41
CA GLU A 239 -13.31 12.06 -10.43
C GLU A 239 -14.80 12.31 -10.43
N PHE A 240 -15.17 13.58 -10.41
CA PHE A 240 -16.51 14.07 -10.72
C PHE A 240 -16.57 14.47 -12.20
N HIS A 241 -17.60 14.00 -12.89
CA HIS A 241 -17.83 14.23 -14.31
C HIS A 241 -19.24 14.78 -14.55
N PRO A 242 -19.40 16.01 -15.08
CA PRO A 242 -20.72 16.56 -15.43
C PRO A 242 -21.46 15.71 -16.46
N ASP A 243 -22.75 15.97 -16.63
CA ASP A 243 -23.62 15.30 -17.61
C ASP A 243 -22.98 15.20 -19.00
N GLY A 244 -23.01 13.99 -19.57
CA GLY A 244 -22.45 13.71 -20.90
C GLY A 244 -20.93 13.56 -20.95
N SER A 245 -20.21 13.75 -19.83
CA SER A 245 -18.77 13.50 -19.74
C SER A 245 -18.47 12.17 -19.02
N ARG A 246 -17.28 11.61 -19.31
CA ARG A 246 -16.80 10.34 -18.72
C ARG A 246 -15.28 10.37 -18.51
N PRO A 247 -14.75 9.55 -17.58
CA PRO A 247 -13.32 9.36 -17.40
C PRO A 247 -12.62 9.01 -18.72
N THR A 248 -11.51 9.69 -18.98
CA THR A 248 -10.64 9.47 -20.14
C THR A 248 -9.19 9.71 -19.76
N SER A 249 -8.27 9.24 -20.60
CA SER A 249 -6.85 9.58 -20.47
C SER A 249 -6.65 11.09 -20.67
N TYR A 250 -5.75 11.69 -19.89
CA TYR A 250 -5.51 13.13 -19.93
C TYR A 250 -4.03 13.45 -19.78
N SER A 251 -3.63 14.68 -20.10
CA SER A 251 -2.30 15.19 -19.73
C SER A 251 -2.44 15.97 -18.42
N THR A 252 -1.70 15.55 -17.38
CA THR A 252 -1.72 16.30 -16.12
C THR A 252 -1.20 17.70 -16.33
N ARG A 253 -1.89 18.68 -15.76
CA ARG A 253 -1.47 20.09 -15.86
C ARG A 253 -0.23 20.38 -15.03
N LEU A 254 0.18 19.45 -14.18
CA LEU A 254 1.34 19.58 -13.33
C LEU A 254 2.66 19.35 -14.09
N SER A 255 2.83 18.16 -14.65
CA SER A 255 4.05 17.76 -15.35
C SER A 255 3.92 17.83 -16.88
N GLY A 256 2.69 17.94 -17.40
CA GLY A 256 2.38 17.78 -18.83
C GLY A 256 2.43 16.33 -19.30
N SER A 257 2.74 15.36 -18.42
CA SER A 257 2.81 13.95 -18.81
C SER A 257 1.42 13.38 -19.06
N LYS A 258 1.34 12.44 -20.02
CA LYS A 258 0.10 11.74 -20.32
C LYS A 258 -0.18 10.69 -19.24
N ALA A 259 -1.30 10.85 -18.54
CA ALA A 259 -1.88 9.86 -17.66
C ALA A 259 -2.82 8.96 -18.47
N THR A 260 -2.39 7.72 -18.74
CA THR A 260 -3.21 6.75 -19.48
C THR A 260 -4.18 6.06 -18.53
N MET A 261 -5.47 6.22 -18.77
CA MET A 261 -6.51 5.58 -17.99
C MET A 261 -6.45 4.07 -18.19
N ARG A 262 -6.26 3.34 -17.10
CA ARG A 262 -6.29 1.87 -17.10
C ARG A 262 -7.67 1.34 -16.73
N GLU A 263 -8.33 2.03 -15.80
CA GLU A 263 -9.58 1.56 -15.23
C GLU A 263 -10.42 2.74 -14.74
N ALA A 264 -11.75 2.62 -14.86
CA ALA A 264 -12.71 3.57 -14.31
C ALA A 264 -13.86 2.80 -13.66
N ILE A 265 -13.98 2.90 -12.35
CA ILE A 265 -14.98 2.19 -11.55
C ILE A 265 -16.06 3.20 -11.13
N PRO A 266 -17.33 3.02 -11.53
CA PRO A 266 -18.39 3.91 -11.09
C PRO A 266 -18.65 3.73 -9.59
N LEU A 267 -18.69 4.85 -8.87
CA LEU A 267 -18.99 4.89 -7.43
C LEU A 267 -20.45 5.31 -7.19
N LYS A 268 -20.87 6.36 -7.90
CA LYS A 268 -22.20 6.97 -7.86
C LYS A 268 -22.43 7.71 -9.18
N GLU A 269 -23.63 8.20 -9.42
CA GLU A 269 -23.92 9.11 -10.53
C GLU A 269 -22.87 10.23 -10.59
N HIS A 270 -22.26 10.43 -11.76
CA HIS A 270 -21.16 11.38 -12.01
C HIS A 270 -19.81 11.11 -11.30
N TRP A 271 -19.72 10.10 -10.43
CA TRP A 271 -18.52 9.84 -9.63
C TRP A 271 -17.84 8.54 -9.99
N TYR A 272 -16.53 8.62 -10.20
CA TYR A 272 -15.70 7.48 -10.61
C TYR A 272 -14.43 7.41 -9.77
N LEU A 273 -14.01 6.19 -9.41
CA LEU A 273 -12.64 5.91 -9.02
C LEU A 273 -11.87 5.54 -10.29
N VAL A 274 -10.89 6.36 -10.65
CA VAL A 274 -10.15 6.21 -11.91
C VAL A 274 -8.70 5.88 -11.61
N ARG A 275 -8.19 4.84 -12.27
CA ARG A 275 -6.77 4.45 -12.18
C ARG A 275 -6.04 4.86 -13.43
N TYR A 276 -4.93 5.53 -13.21
CA TYR A 276 -4.01 5.93 -14.26
C TYR A 276 -2.72 5.12 -14.15
N GLY A 277 -2.11 4.83 -15.29
CA GLY A 277 -0.76 4.30 -15.32
C GLY A 277 0.01 4.80 -16.54
N GLY A 278 1.33 4.84 -16.38
CA GLY A 278 2.30 4.94 -17.46
C GLY A 278 2.72 3.56 -17.94
#